data_AF-A0A3D8I4R3-F1
#
_entry.id   AF-A0A3D8I4R3-F1
#
_cell.length_a   1.000
_cell.length_b   1.000
_cell.length_c   1.000
_cell.angle_alpha   90.00
_cell.angle_beta   90.00
_cell.angle_gamma   90.00
#
_symmetry.space_group_name_H-M   'P 1'
#
loop_
_entity.id
_entity.type
_entity.pdbx_description
1 polymer ?
#
loop_
_entity_poly.entity_id
_entity_poly.type
_entity_poly.pdbx_seq_one_letter_code
_entity_poly.pdbx_strand_id
1 'polypeptide(L)'
;MEKENAKNIHRRLQKIIGQLNAINTMIDKQESCPNILIQINAAKSAIHKVGQIVLEGHINHCVRDSVKRGDAEKSLEELTKAIEQFSRLS
;
A
#
# COMPACT_ATOMS: atom_id res chain seq x y z
N MET A 1 -14.02 -4.33 -1.47
CA MET A 1 -12.82 -4.51 -2.32
C MET A 1 -13.10 -5.61 -3.33
N GLU A 2 -13.07 -5.31 -4.62
CA GLU A 2 -13.28 -6.28 -5.70
C GLU A 2 -12.25 -7.42 -5.68
N LYS A 3 -12.68 -8.62 -6.11
CA LYS A 3 -11.83 -9.84 -6.13
C LYS A 3 -10.55 -9.68 -6.97
N GLU A 4 -10.61 -8.91 -8.06
CA GLU A 4 -9.45 -8.69 -8.94
C GLU A 4 -8.39 -7.79 -8.28
N ASN A 5 -8.82 -6.74 -7.57
CA ASN A 5 -7.94 -5.88 -6.77
C ASN A 5 -7.28 -6.68 -5.64
N ALA A 6 -8.03 -7.58 -4.99
CA ALA A 6 -7.48 -8.44 -3.95
C ALA A 6 -6.33 -9.34 -4.45
N LYS A 7 -6.51 -10.00 -5.62
CA LYS A 7 -5.46 -10.83 -6.25
C LYS A 7 -4.23 -10.01 -6.62
N ASN A 8 -4.43 -8.82 -7.21
CA ASN A 8 -3.33 -7.92 -7.56
C ASN A 8 -2.51 -7.50 -6.34
N ILE A 9 -3.20 -7.09 -5.27
CA ILE A 9 -2.59 -6.70 -3.99
C ILE A 9 -1.80 -7.89 -3.40
N HIS A 10 -2.38 -9.09 -3.35
CA HIS A 10 -1.69 -10.28 -2.84
C HIS A 10 -0.41 -10.55 -3.62
N ARG A 11 -0.46 -10.51 -4.95
CA ARG A 11 0.72 -10.71 -5.79
C ARG A 11 1.82 -9.69 -5.50
N ARG A 12 1.48 -8.41 -5.26
CA ARG A 12 2.44 -7.36 -4.93
C ARG A 12 3.03 -7.56 -3.53
N LEU A 13 2.20 -7.92 -2.55
CA LEU A 13 2.65 -8.24 -1.20
C LEU A 13 3.63 -9.43 -1.19
N GLN A 14 3.37 -10.49 -1.96
CA GLN A 14 4.30 -11.61 -2.07
C GLN A 14 5.68 -11.19 -2.63
N LYS A 15 5.71 -10.26 -3.60
CA LYS A 15 6.97 -9.69 -4.08
C LYS A 15 7.70 -8.89 -3.00
N ILE A 16 6.98 -8.08 -2.24
CA ILE A 16 7.55 -7.30 -1.12
C ILE A 16 8.13 -8.22 -0.05
N ILE A 17 7.42 -9.29 0.32
CA ILE A 17 7.93 -10.29 1.26
C ILE A 17 9.24 -10.90 0.75
N GLY A 18 9.33 -11.21 -0.54
CA GLY A 18 10.58 -11.64 -1.18
C GLY A 18 11.71 -10.62 -1.08
N GLN A 19 11.41 -9.33 -1.26
CA GLN A 19 12.39 -8.25 -1.08
C GLN A 19 12.86 -8.15 0.39
N LEU A 20 11.96 -8.25 1.36
CA LEU A 20 12.31 -8.22 2.79
C LEU A 20 13.21 -9.41 3.17
N ASN A 21 12.91 -10.60 2.67
CA ASN A 21 13.76 -11.77 2.87
C ASN A 21 15.15 -11.58 2.23
N ALA A 22 15.23 -11.00 1.04
CA ALA A 22 16.49 -10.69 0.39
C ALA A 22 17.33 -9.69 1.20
N ILE A 23 16.71 -8.64 1.74
CA ILE A 23 17.36 -7.67 2.65
C ILE A 23 17.92 -8.38 3.88
N ASN A 24 17.15 -9.29 4.50
CA ASN A 24 17.62 -10.07 5.63
C ASN A 24 18.88 -10.89 5.27
N THR A 25 18.86 -11.57 4.12
CA THR A 25 20.02 -12.31 3.62
C THR A 25 21.22 -11.41 3.31
N MET A 26 21.01 -10.17 2.86
CA MET A 26 22.10 -9.21 2.64
C MET A 26 22.81 -8.84 3.95
N ILE A 27 22.05 -8.70 5.05
CA ILE A 27 22.61 -8.46 6.39
C ILE A 27 23.46 -9.64 6.83
N ASP A 28 22.95 -10.87 6.70
CA ASP A 28 23.68 -12.09 7.06
C ASP A 28 24.99 -12.24 6.27
N LYS A 29 25.00 -11.75 5.02
CA LYS A 29 26.16 -11.76 4.12
C LYS A 29 27.10 -10.56 4.29
N GLN A 30 26.86 -9.69 5.27
CA GLN A 30 27.63 -8.46 5.50
C GLN A 30 27.74 -7.57 4.25
N GLU A 31 26.67 -7.49 3.47
CA GLU A 31 26.58 -6.59 2.33
C GLU A 31 26.72 -5.12 2.76
N SER A 32 27.18 -4.27 1.84
CA SER A 32 27.45 -2.87 2.16
C SER A 32 26.17 -2.11 2.55
N CYS A 33 26.29 -1.22 3.54
CA CYS A 33 25.17 -0.37 4.00
C CYS A 33 24.47 0.38 2.85
N PRO A 34 25.17 0.98 1.86
CA PRO A 34 24.51 1.64 0.74
C PRO A 34 23.62 0.69 -0.08
N ASN A 35 24.08 -0.55 -0.34
CA ASN A 35 23.31 -1.54 -1.08
C ASN A 35 22.06 -1.98 -0.31
N ILE A 36 22.18 -2.18 1.01
CA ILE A 36 21.03 -2.48 1.89
C ILE A 36 20.02 -1.33 1.85
N LEU A 37 20.47 -0.07 1.96
CA LEU A 37 19.60 1.10 1.89
C LEU A 37 18.86 1.22 0.55
N ILE A 38 19.51 0.89 -0.57
CA ILE A 38 18.86 0.83 -1.90
C ILE A 38 17.71 -0.18 -1.89
N GLN A 39 17.91 -1.37 -1.33
CA GLN A 39 16.86 -2.39 -1.28
C GLN A 39 15.73 -2.03 -0.33
N ILE A 40 16.03 -1.44 0.83
CA ILE A 40 15.01 -0.92 1.75
C ILE A 40 14.14 0.14 1.05
N ASN A 41 14.76 1.07 0.33
CA ASN A 41 14.02 2.08 -0.44
C ASN A 41 13.14 1.45 -1.52
N ALA A 42 13.63 0.41 -2.22
CA ALA A 42 12.82 -0.33 -3.18
C ALA A 42 11.59 -1.00 -2.53
N ALA A 43 11.77 -1.62 -1.35
CA ALA A 43 10.67 -2.20 -0.58
C ALA A 43 9.68 -1.13 -0.10
N LYS A 44 10.17 0.01 0.42
CA LYS A 44 9.34 1.16 0.83
C LYS A 44 8.47 1.65 -0.33
N SER A 45 9.07 1.89 -1.50
CA SER A 45 8.33 2.33 -2.70
C SER A 45 7.28 1.30 -3.14
N ALA A 46 7.58 0.01 -3.06
CA ALA A 46 6.64 -1.05 -3.39
C ALA A 46 5.44 -1.09 -2.42
N ILE A 47 5.69 -0.94 -1.11
CA ILE A 47 4.64 -0.86 -0.08
C ILE A 47 3.76 0.37 -0.31
N HIS A 48 4.37 1.54 -0.56
CA HIS A 48 3.63 2.77 -0.87
C HIS A 48 2.70 2.58 -2.07
N LYS A 49 3.15 1.86 -3.12
CA LYS A 49 2.32 1.57 -4.28
C LYS A 49 1.15 0.63 -3.98
N VAL A 50 1.32 -0.33 -3.06
CA VAL A 50 0.21 -1.17 -2.58
C VAL A 50 -0.81 -0.31 -1.82
N GLY A 51 -0.35 0.57 -0.93
CA GLY A 51 -1.22 1.50 -0.22
C GLY A 51 -2.05 2.38 -1.16
N GLN A 52 -1.43 2.88 -2.24
CA GLN A 52 -2.12 3.66 -3.27
C GLN A 52 -3.26 2.87 -3.93
N ILE A 53 -3.02 1.61 -4.29
CA ILE A 53 -4.04 0.75 -4.92
C ILE A 53 -5.21 0.50 -3.96
N VAL A 54 -4.94 0.31 -2.67
CA VAL A 54 -5.97 0.14 -1.64
C VAL A 54 -6.80 1.42 -1.49
N LEU A 55 -6.15 2.58 -1.44
CA LEU A 55 -6.81 3.88 -1.32
C LEU A 55 -7.68 4.19 -2.55
N GLU A 56 -7.16 3.98 -3.77
CA GLU A 56 -7.92 4.10 -5.01
C GLU A 56 -9.15 3.18 -5.01
N GLY A 57 -8.98 1.95 -4.54
CA GLY A 57 -10.08 1.01 -4.33
C GLY A 57 -11.13 1.56 -3.35
N HIS A 58 -10.71 2.13 -2.23
CA HIS A 58 -11.63 2.72 -1.25
C HIS A 58 -12.40 3.91 -1.83
N ILE A 59 -11.73 4.83 -2.53
CA ILE A 59 -12.36 6.00 -3.18
C ILE A 59 -13.43 5.54 -4.18
N ASN A 60 -13.09 4.62 -5.08
CA ASN A 60 -13.98 4.18 -6.15
C ASN A 60 -15.26 3.48 -5.66
N HIS A 61 -15.21 2.84 -4.49
CA HIS A 61 -16.37 2.13 -3.92
C HIS A 61 -17.14 3.01 -2.94
N CYS A 62 -16.46 3.61 -1.96
CA CYS A 62 -17.13 4.35 -0.89
C CYS A 62 -17.73 5.67 -1.41
N VAL A 63 -17.01 6.45 -2.21
CA VAL A 63 -17.57 7.73 -2.69
C VAL A 63 -18.70 7.50 -3.70
N ARG A 64 -18.52 6.55 -4.62
CA ARG A 64 -19.49 6.28 -5.70
C ARG A 64 -20.81 5.74 -5.16
N ASP A 65 -20.77 4.84 -4.19
CA ASP A 65 -21.98 4.22 -3.67
C ASP A 65 -22.69 5.08 -2.61
N SER A 66 -21.95 5.94 -1.91
CA SER A 66 -22.52 6.79 -0.86
C SER A 66 -23.24 8.02 -1.39
N VAL A 67 -22.78 8.57 -2.53
CA VAL A 67 -23.54 9.58 -3.28
C VAL A 67 -24.91 9.03 -3.69
N LYS A 68 -25.00 7.74 -4.05
CA LYS A 68 -26.28 7.10 -4.39
C LYS A 68 -27.19 6.83 -3.18
N ARG A 69 -26.61 6.70 -1.99
CA ARG A 69 -27.32 6.32 -0.75
C ARG A 69 -27.67 7.50 0.16
N GLY A 70 -27.25 8.72 -0.19
CA GLY A 70 -27.48 9.91 0.63
C GLY A 70 -26.61 9.99 1.89
N ASP A 71 -25.53 9.20 1.98
CA ASP A 71 -24.62 9.11 3.13
C ASP A 71 -23.23 9.70 2.77
N ALA A 72 -23.23 10.79 2.02
CA ALA A 72 -22.03 11.39 1.45
C ALA A 72 -21.10 11.95 2.54
N GLU A 73 -21.65 12.50 3.62
CA GLU A 73 -20.92 13.19 4.67
C GLU A 73 -20.06 12.22 5.50
N LYS A 74 -20.65 11.10 5.94
CA LYS A 74 -19.93 10.02 6.62
C LYS A 74 -18.82 9.42 5.74
N SER A 75 -19.10 9.27 4.45
CA SER A 75 -18.14 8.69 3.51
C SER A 75 -16.96 9.62 3.22
N LEU A 76 -17.20 10.94 3.24
CA LEU A 76 -16.14 11.94 3.16
C LEU A 76 -15.25 11.90 4.41
N GLU A 77 -15.83 11.70 5.60
CA GLU A 77 -15.08 11.54 6.84
C GLU A 77 -14.18 10.29 6.83
N GLU A 78 -14.72 9.14 6.40
CA GLU A 78 -13.96 7.89 6.23
C GLU A 78 -12.82 8.04 5.20
N LEU A 79 -13.09 8.70 4.08
CA LEU A 79 -12.09 8.99 3.07
C LEU A 79 -10.97 9.88 3.61
N THR A 80 -11.32 10.93 4.35
CA THR A 80 -10.36 11.87 4.94
C THR A 80 -9.39 11.13 5.88
N LYS A 81 -9.93 10.26 6.75
CA LYS A 81 -9.13 9.40 7.63
C LYS A 81 -8.20 8.47 6.84
N ALA A 82 -8.69 7.88 5.74
CA ALA A 82 -7.87 7.02 4.89
C ALA A 82 -6.73 7.79 4.21
N ILE A 83 -6.98 9.02 3.75
CA ILE A 83 -5.96 9.90 3.15
C ILE A 83 -4.92 10.32 4.19
N GLU A 84 -5.33 10.71 5.40
CA GLU A 84 -4.41 11.06 6.49
C GLU A 84 -3.51 9.89 6.88
N GLN A 85 -4.05 8.66 6.93
CA GLN A 85 -3.26 7.48 7.22
C GLN A 85 -2.25 7.21 6.08
N PHE A 86 -2.66 7.38 4.82
CA PHE A 86 -1.79 7.18 3.66
C PHE A 86 -0.71 8.26 3.54
N SER A 87 -0.99 9.53 3.86
CA SER A 87 0.01 10.60 3.77
C SER A 87 1.18 10.38 4.73
N ARG A 88 0.96 9.70 5.84
CA ARG A 88 2.00 9.30 6.81
C ARG A 88 2.91 8.16 6.33
N LEU A 89 2.58 7.47 5.24
CA LEU A 89 3.46 6.45 4.63
C LEU A 89 4.60 7.05 3.78
N SER A 90 4.59 8.37 3.56
CA SER A 90 5.59 9.08 2.75
C SER A 90 6.98 9.13 3.38
#